data_AF-A0A2G6IUA8-F1
#
_entry.id   AF-A0A2G6IUA8-F1
#
_cell.length_a   1.000
_cell.length_b   1.000
_cell.length_c   1.000
_cell.angle_alpha   90.00
_cell.angle_beta   90.00
_cell.angle_gamma   90.00
#
_symmetry.space_group_name_H-M   'P 1'
#
loop_
_entity.id
_entity.type
_entity.pdbx_description
1 polymer ?
#
loop_
_entity_poly.entity_id
_entity_poly.type
_entity_poly.pdbx_seq_one_letter_code
_entity_poly.pdbx_strand_id
1 'polypeptide(L)'
;MKRILLGWWLALFAATALTAQSYPDYKTTTVNDFAGIIDDATQQEITRQLRDLRQETGVEVTVVNLLNKATYTPNETLEKFATGLFNYWSVGDAERNDGVMFLILRQDREVRIELGRAFHRDWDRAAARVLDNEVLPEFRENRYSQGIHRGVNGIINDIVRPYLDGAEPPRNGSGGLWPLLLVTVPMGLVVRCTNCDDADETTYMIAKLRKKTRSSSSFGGGSSGGGRASGRW
;
A
#
# COMPACT_ATOMS: atom_id res chain seq x y z
N MET A 1 -18.18 33.71 58.95
CA MET A 1 -18.55 32.38 58.41
C MET A 1 -18.59 32.36 56.87
N LYS A 2 -17.54 32.81 56.17
CA LYS A 2 -17.50 32.88 54.68
C LYS A 2 -16.12 32.57 54.07
N ARG A 3 -15.21 31.93 54.82
CA ARG A 3 -13.82 31.65 54.36
C ARG A 3 -13.54 30.18 54.03
N ILE A 4 -14.54 29.31 54.19
CA ILE A 4 -14.37 27.84 54.01
C ILE A 4 -14.89 27.36 52.65
N LEU A 5 -15.62 28.21 51.90
CA LEU A 5 -16.23 27.82 50.62
C LEU A 5 -15.32 28.02 49.39
N LEU A 6 -14.14 28.63 49.53
CA LEU A 6 -13.24 28.91 48.40
C LEU A 6 -12.19 27.81 48.15
N GLY A 7 -12.08 26.82 49.03
CA GLY A 7 -11.10 25.73 48.90
C GLY A 7 -11.59 24.55 48.07
N TRP A 8 -12.90 24.42 47.87
CA TRP A 8 -13.51 23.26 47.20
C TRP A 8 -13.62 23.39 45.68
N TRP A 9 -13.35 24.57 45.12
CA TRP A 9 -13.36 24.79 43.66
C TRP A 9 -11.98 24.59 43.02
N LEU A 10 -10.89 24.64 43.81
CA LEU A 10 -9.53 24.41 43.31
C LEU A 10 -9.11 22.93 43.29
N ALA A 11 -9.87 22.03 43.91
CA ALA A 11 -9.60 20.60 43.91
C ALA A 11 -10.15 19.87 42.66
N LEU A 12 -10.90 20.55 41.80
CA LEU A 12 -11.49 19.97 40.58
C LEU A 12 -10.61 20.10 39.32
N PHE A 13 -9.36 20.57 39.49
CA PHE A 13 -8.37 20.70 38.42
C PHE A 13 -7.19 19.74 38.64
N ALA A 14 -7.44 18.57 39.24
CA ALA A 14 -6.47 17.48 39.31
C ALA A 14 -6.41 16.76 37.95
N ALA A 15 -5.65 17.36 37.04
CA ALA A 15 -4.85 16.71 36.00
C ALA A 15 -5.31 15.32 35.53
N THR A 16 -6.22 15.29 34.55
CA THR A 16 -6.12 14.27 33.51
C THR A 16 -5.04 14.71 32.53
N ALA A 17 -3.77 14.50 32.92
CA ALA A 17 -2.74 14.34 31.90
C ALA A 17 -3.13 13.09 31.11
N LEU A 18 -3.86 13.26 30.01
CA LEU A 18 -4.04 12.19 29.04
C LEU A 18 -2.63 11.74 28.67
N THR A 19 -2.32 10.51 29.05
CA THR A 19 -1.09 9.83 28.74
C THR A 19 -0.79 10.02 27.26
N ALA A 20 0.40 10.56 26.98
CA ALA A 20 0.91 10.74 25.64
C ALA A 20 0.73 9.48 24.82
N GLN A 21 0.32 9.66 23.57
CA GLN A 21 0.22 8.64 22.54
C GLN A 21 1.56 7.92 22.44
N SER A 22 1.64 6.71 23.00
CA SER A 22 2.86 5.90 22.98
C SER A 22 2.67 4.81 21.94
N TYR A 23 3.48 4.87 20.89
CA TYR A 23 3.66 3.78 19.95
C TYR A 23 4.58 2.72 20.59
N PRO A 24 4.58 1.47 20.10
CA PRO A 24 5.55 0.49 20.58
C PRO A 24 6.98 0.94 20.24
N ASP A 25 7.93 0.72 21.13
CA ASP A 25 9.35 0.90 20.81
C ASP A 25 9.81 -0.19 19.84
N TYR A 26 10.58 0.19 18.81
CA TYR A 26 11.17 -0.81 17.91
C TYR A 26 12.23 -1.63 18.64
N LYS A 27 12.34 -2.91 18.27
CA LYS A 27 13.43 -3.80 18.73
C LYS A 27 14.59 -3.81 17.75
N THR A 28 14.29 -3.70 16.45
CA THR A 28 15.29 -3.67 15.37
C THR A 28 14.85 -2.70 14.26
N THR A 29 15.75 -2.34 13.36
CA THR A 29 15.43 -1.56 12.16
C THR A 29 14.96 -2.41 10.97
N THR A 30 14.81 -3.73 11.15
CA THR A 30 14.39 -4.66 10.08
C THR A 30 13.03 -5.27 10.37
N VAL A 31 12.94 -6.35 11.15
CA VAL A 31 11.68 -7.03 11.48
C VAL A 31 11.33 -6.81 12.94
N ASN A 32 10.09 -6.42 13.19
CA ASN A 32 9.51 -6.23 14.51
C ASN A 32 8.18 -6.99 14.58
N ASP A 33 8.23 -8.27 14.94
CA ASP A 33 7.05 -9.12 15.07
C ASP A 33 6.51 -9.15 16.51
N PHE A 34 5.61 -8.22 16.84
CA PHE A 34 4.92 -8.23 18.13
C PHE A 34 3.65 -9.10 18.11
N ALA A 35 3.20 -9.51 16.93
CA ALA A 35 2.00 -10.33 16.75
C ALA A 35 2.28 -11.84 16.76
N GLY A 36 3.55 -12.25 16.57
CA GLY A 36 3.94 -13.66 16.52
C GLY A 36 3.40 -14.38 15.28
N ILE A 37 3.38 -13.69 14.13
CA ILE A 37 2.75 -14.18 12.89
C ILE A 37 3.75 -14.58 11.81
N ILE A 38 5.05 -14.42 12.07
CA ILE A 38 6.12 -14.90 11.20
C ILE A 38 6.88 -16.05 11.89
N ASP A 39 7.22 -17.09 11.14
CA ASP A 39 8.10 -18.16 11.63
C ASP A 39 9.57 -17.72 11.62
N ASP A 40 10.37 -18.35 12.48
CA ASP A 40 11.77 -17.98 12.70
C ASP A 40 12.63 -18.02 11.42
N ALA A 41 12.41 -19.01 10.56
CA ALA A 41 13.18 -19.17 9.34
C ALA A 41 12.89 -18.00 8.37
N THR A 42 11.61 -17.68 8.18
CA THR A 42 11.19 -16.56 7.34
C THR A 42 11.65 -15.23 7.93
N GLN A 43 11.57 -15.04 9.25
CA GLN A 43 12.05 -13.81 9.90
C GLN A 43 13.55 -13.61 9.68
N GLN A 44 14.36 -14.66 9.84
CA GLN A 44 15.81 -14.59 9.62
C GLN A 44 16.17 -14.25 8.17
N GLU A 45 15.44 -14.81 7.21
CA GLU A 45 15.63 -14.53 5.80
C GLU A 45 15.29 -13.07 5.48
N ILE A 46 14.12 -12.59 5.90
CA ILE A 46 13.72 -11.19 5.70
C ILE A 46 14.71 -10.24 6.37
N THR A 47 15.10 -10.50 7.62
CA THR A 47 16.09 -9.67 8.32
C THR A 47 17.41 -9.58 7.54
N ARG A 48 17.86 -10.69 6.95
CA ARG A 48 19.08 -10.70 6.13
C ARG A 48 18.89 -9.85 4.87
N GLN A 49 17.82 -10.07 4.11
CA GLN A 49 17.50 -9.32 2.89
C GLN A 49 17.42 -7.81 3.15
N LEU A 50 16.74 -7.39 4.21
CA LEU A 50 16.56 -5.99 4.56
C LEU A 50 17.87 -5.34 5.03
N ARG A 51 18.70 -6.07 5.78
CA ARG A 51 20.03 -5.60 6.17
C ARG A 51 20.94 -5.44 4.97
N ASP A 52 20.97 -6.43 4.08
CA ASP A 52 21.82 -6.41 2.90
C ASP A 52 21.38 -5.30 1.93
N LEU A 53 20.08 -5.10 1.73
CA LEU A 53 19.53 -3.95 0.99
C LEU A 53 20.00 -2.61 1.57
N ARG A 54 19.94 -2.45 2.90
CA ARG A 54 20.38 -1.22 3.56
C ARG A 54 21.88 -1.01 3.39
N GLN A 55 22.68 -2.06 3.43
CA GLN A 55 24.12 -1.97 3.17
C GLN A 55 24.43 -1.59 1.72
N GLU A 56 23.68 -2.14 0.76
CA GLU A 56 23.86 -1.88 -0.68
C GLU A 56 23.41 -0.46 -1.09
N THR A 57 22.28 0.01 -0.55
CA THR A 57 21.56 1.17 -1.09
C THR A 57 21.38 2.31 -0.08
N GLY A 58 21.66 2.06 1.19
CA GLY A 58 21.33 2.95 2.29
C GLY A 58 19.84 3.14 2.56
N VAL A 59 18.93 2.46 1.83
CA VAL A 59 17.48 2.56 2.05
C VAL A 59 17.06 1.68 3.22
N GLU A 60 16.26 2.23 4.13
CA GLU A 60 15.69 1.48 5.24
C GLU A 60 14.29 0.96 4.89
N VAL A 61 14.10 -0.35 4.97
CA VAL A 61 12.79 -0.98 4.89
C VAL A 61 12.56 -1.74 6.21
N THR A 62 11.47 -1.43 6.91
CA THR A 62 11.11 -2.06 8.19
C THR A 62 9.76 -2.76 8.11
N VAL A 63 9.66 -3.95 8.70
CA VAL A 63 8.44 -4.76 8.79
C VAL A 63 7.95 -4.74 10.22
N VAL A 64 6.68 -4.37 10.41
CA VAL A 64 6.07 -4.23 11.73
C VAL A 64 4.78 -5.02 11.77
N ASN A 65 4.72 -6.02 12.63
CA ASN A 65 3.50 -6.77 12.89
C ASN A 65 2.97 -6.46 14.29
N LEU A 66 1.75 -5.94 14.36
CA LEU A 66 1.04 -5.66 15.61
C LEU A 66 -0.27 -6.44 15.65
N LEU A 67 -0.80 -6.66 16.85
CA LEU A 67 -2.13 -7.26 16.99
C LEU A 67 -3.21 -6.31 16.49
N ASN A 68 -3.24 -5.07 16.94
CA ASN A 68 -4.17 -4.03 16.49
C ASN A 68 -3.59 -2.63 16.78
N LYS A 69 -4.16 -1.58 16.17
CA LYS A 69 -3.78 -0.19 16.48
C LYS A 69 -4.46 0.37 17.74
N ALA A 70 -5.63 -0.15 18.09
CA ALA A 70 -6.45 0.38 19.19
C ALA A 70 -5.77 0.29 20.57
N THR A 71 -4.81 -0.63 20.75
CA THR A 71 -3.95 -0.69 21.93
C THR A 71 -3.13 0.59 22.14
N TYR A 72 -2.76 1.29 21.06
CA TYR A 72 -1.91 2.48 21.10
C TYR A 72 -2.71 3.75 20.83
N THR A 73 -3.58 3.71 19.82
CA THR A 73 -4.31 4.88 19.34
C THR A 73 -5.79 4.54 19.12
N PRO A 74 -6.59 4.60 20.19
CA PRO A 74 -8.02 4.27 20.11
C PRO A 74 -8.73 5.18 19.09
N ASN A 75 -9.53 4.58 18.20
CA ASN A 75 -10.35 5.27 17.18
C ASN A 75 -9.58 6.00 16.07
N GLU A 76 -8.28 5.75 15.91
CA GLU A 76 -7.50 6.31 14.81
C GLU A 76 -7.64 5.47 13.52
N THR A 77 -7.53 6.12 12.36
CA THR A 77 -7.51 5.42 11.07
C THR A 77 -6.16 4.74 10.85
N LEU A 78 -6.13 3.69 10.03
CA LEU A 78 -4.89 2.99 9.67
C LEU A 78 -3.83 3.95 9.11
N GLU A 79 -4.23 4.90 8.28
CA GLU A 79 -3.33 5.85 7.62
C GLU A 79 -2.65 6.76 8.64
N LYS A 80 -3.42 7.32 9.58
CA LYS A 80 -2.88 8.20 10.61
C LYS A 80 -1.99 7.43 11.57
N PHE A 81 -2.42 6.25 12.00
CA PHE A 81 -1.62 5.37 12.85
C PHE A 81 -0.27 5.02 12.21
N ALA A 82 -0.28 4.56 10.96
CA ALA A 82 0.95 4.18 10.27
C ALA A 82 1.88 5.38 10.03
N THR A 83 1.34 6.53 9.62
CA THR A 83 2.14 7.76 9.46
C THR A 83 2.75 8.19 10.79
N GLY A 84 1.98 8.12 11.87
CA GLY A 84 2.43 8.47 13.22
C GLY A 84 3.53 7.53 13.71
N LEU A 85 3.36 6.22 13.53
CA LEU A 85 4.37 5.21 13.86
C LEU A 85 5.64 5.37 13.03
N PHE A 86 5.52 5.60 11.72
CA PHE A 86 6.64 5.85 10.81
C PHE A 86 7.49 7.04 11.28
N ASN A 87 6.83 8.15 11.62
CA ASN A 87 7.51 9.34 12.11
C ASN A 87 8.09 9.13 13.52
N TYR A 88 7.36 8.45 14.40
CA TYR A 88 7.82 8.16 15.76
C TYR A 88 9.09 7.30 15.75
N TRP A 89 9.18 6.32 14.86
CA TRP A 89 10.39 5.51 14.67
C TRP A 89 11.47 6.18 13.83
N SER A 90 11.16 7.32 13.20
CA SER A 90 12.06 8.02 12.28
C SER A 90 12.62 7.07 11.20
N VAL A 91 11.74 6.28 10.58
CA VAL A 91 12.14 5.26 9.59
C VAL A 91 12.75 5.92 8.36
N GLY A 92 13.94 5.45 7.98
CA GLY A 92 14.70 5.99 6.85
C GLY A 92 15.79 6.96 7.27
N ASP A 93 16.47 7.48 6.26
CA ASP A 93 17.47 8.52 6.47
C ASP A 93 16.80 9.90 6.59
N ALA A 94 17.25 10.72 7.53
CA ALA A 94 16.64 12.03 7.82
C ALA A 94 16.81 13.04 6.67
N GLU A 95 17.90 12.94 5.91
CA GLU A 95 18.17 13.81 4.76
C GLU A 95 17.48 13.30 3.51
N ARG A 96 17.62 12.00 3.21
CA ARG A 96 17.08 11.39 1.99
C ARG A 96 15.58 11.14 2.06
N ASN A 97 15.02 10.92 3.25
CA ASN A 97 13.59 10.67 3.48
C ASN A 97 13.01 9.48 2.69
N ASP A 98 13.81 8.44 2.47
CA ASP A 98 13.51 7.29 1.60
C ASP A 98 13.25 5.99 2.36
N GLY A 99 12.84 6.08 3.62
CA GLY A 99 12.41 4.92 4.41
C GLY A 99 11.10 4.30 3.90
N VAL A 100 10.90 3.01 4.16
CA VAL A 100 9.65 2.28 3.88
C VAL A 100 9.25 1.48 5.11
N MET A 101 7.98 1.59 5.53
CA MET A 101 7.40 0.74 6.56
C MET A 101 6.31 -0.15 5.97
N PHE A 102 6.44 -1.45 6.23
CA PHE A 102 5.42 -2.43 5.93
C PHE A 102 4.72 -2.85 7.23
N LEU A 103 3.54 -2.30 7.47
CA LEU A 103 2.76 -2.47 8.68
C LEU A 103 1.62 -3.47 8.48
N ILE A 104 1.56 -4.47 9.36
CA ILE A 104 0.49 -5.47 9.41
C ILE A 104 -0.20 -5.37 10.79
N LEU A 105 -1.52 -5.21 10.78
CA LEU A 105 -2.39 -5.27 11.96
C LEU A 105 -3.24 -6.54 11.92
N ARG A 106 -2.82 -7.57 12.69
CA ARG A 106 -3.33 -8.94 12.55
C ARG A 106 -4.82 -9.09 12.88
N GLN A 107 -5.30 -8.47 13.96
CA GLN A 107 -6.69 -8.55 14.42
C GLN A 107 -7.60 -7.58 13.66
N ASP A 108 -7.06 -6.42 13.27
CA ASP A 108 -7.79 -5.42 12.47
C ASP A 108 -7.97 -5.87 11.01
N ARG A 109 -7.19 -6.89 10.58
CA ARG A 109 -7.09 -7.36 9.19
C ARG A 109 -6.79 -6.22 8.22
N GLU A 110 -5.83 -5.41 8.62
CA GLU A 110 -5.40 -4.21 7.93
C GLU A 110 -3.91 -4.27 7.67
N VAL A 111 -3.50 -3.91 6.46
CA VAL A 111 -2.09 -3.88 6.04
C VAL A 111 -1.82 -2.59 5.30
N ARG A 112 -0.61 -2.04 5.47
CA ARG A 112 -0.21 -0.79 4.83
C ARG A 112 1.28 -0.79 4.50
N ILE A 113 1.60 -0.23 3.35
CA ILE A 113 2.96 0.21 3.00
C ILE A 113 2.97 1.73 3.07
N GLU A 114 3.81 2.26 3.94
CA GLU A 114 4.04 3.68 4.15
C GLU A 114 5.42 4.02 3.56
N LEU A 115 5.46 4.86 2.52
CA LEU A 115 6.72 5.31 1.90
C LEU A 115 7.09 6.70 2.43
N GLY A 116 8.39 6.90 2.60
CA GLY A 116 8.97 8.20 2.93
C GLY A 116 8.74 9.25 1.85
N ARG A 117 9.00 10.51 2.18
CA ARG A 117 8.73 11.67 1.30
C ARG A 117 9.55 11.67 0.01
N ALA A 118 10.64 10.92 -0.06
CA ALA A 118 11.43 10.77 -1.28
C ALA A 118 10.64 10.08 -2.41
N PHE A 119 9.70 9.21 -2.03
CA PHE A 119 8.75 8.59 -2.95
C PHE A 119 7.55 9.50 -3.15
N HIS A 120 7.45 10.12 -4.33
CA HIS A 120 6.27 10.89 -4.69
C HIS A 120 5.01 10.01 -4.80
N ARG A 121 3.83 10.64 -4.78
CA ARG A 121 2.51 9.96 -4.74
C ARG A 121 2.24 8.97 -5.86
N ASP A 122 2.95 9.02 -6.98
CA ASP A 122 2.72 8.04 -8.05
C ASP A 122 3.21 6.63 -7.68
N TRP A 123 4.10 6.53 -6.67
CA TRP A 123 4.55 5.26 -6.10
C TRP A 123 3.47 4.55 -5.26
N ASP A 124 2.36 5.22 -4.89
CA ASP A 124 1.18 4.60 -4.25
C ASP A 124 0.72 3.37 -5.02
N ARG A 125 0.77 3.46 -6.36
CA ARG A 125 0.32 2.36 -7.22
C ARG A 125 1.28 1.18 -7.21
N ALA A 126 2.58 1.42 -7.04
CA ALA A 126 3.55 0.33 -6.90
C ALA A 126 3.30 -0.41 -5.59
N ALA A 127 3.18 0.34 -4.48
CA ALA A 127 2.82 -0.21 -3.18
C ALA A 127 1.48 -0.95 -3.20
N ALA A 128 0.45 -0.41 -3.86
CA ALA A 128 -0.85 -1.05 -3.98
C ALA A 128 -0.76 -2.37 -4.75
N ARG A 129 0.01 -2.43 -5.84
CA ARG A 129 0.22 -3.68 -6.59
C ARG A 129 0.95 -4.74 -5.76
N VAL A 130 1.95 -4.36 -4.97
CA VAL A 130 2.61 -5.30 -4.06
C VAL A 130 1.59 -5.88 -3.08
N LEU A 131 0.75 -5.03 -2.46
CA LEU A 131 -0.30 -5.51 -1.56
C LEU A 131 -1.30 -6.44 -2.28
N ASP A 132 -1.82 -6.02 -3.43
CA ASP A 132 -2.87 -6.74 -4.14
C ASP A 132 -2.42 -8.08 -4.73
N ASN A 133 -1.19 -8.13 -5.25
CA ASN A 133 -0.67 -9.29 -5.97
C ASN A 133 0.09 -10.27 -5.06
N GLU A 134 0.84 -9.75 -4.09
CA GLU A 134 1.78 -10.57 -3.30
C GLU A 134 1.28 -10.85 -1.87
N VAL A 135 0.61 -9.86 -1.24
CA VAL A 135 0.32 -9.92 0.20
C VAL A 135 -1.10 -10.41 0.48
N LEU A 136 -2.10 -9.71 -0.06
CA LEU A 136 -3.51 -9.96 0.24
C LEU A 136 -3.98 -11.37 -0.17
N PRO A 137 -3.54 -11.97 -1.29
CA PRO A 137 -3.90 -13.36 -1.61
C PRO A 137 -3.45 -14.35 -0.52
N GLU A 138 -2.22 -14.22 -0.04
CA GLU A 138 -1.67 -15.10 1.00
C GLU A 138 -2.35 -14.88 2.35
N PHE A 139 -2.64 -13.63 2.71
CA PHE A 139 -3.31 -13.30 3.98
C PHE A 139 -4.75 -13.82 4.05
N ARG A 140 -5.49 -13.82 2.93
CA ARG A 140 -6.83 -14.43 2.83
C ARG A 140 -6.80 -15.93 3.12
N GLU A 141 -5.69 -16.59 2.82
CA GLU A 141 -5.47 -18.01 3.05
C GLU A 141 -4.71 -18.29 4.37
N ASN A 142 -4.58 -17.26 5.24
CA ASN A 142 -3.86 -17.30 6.52
C ASN A 142 -2.38 -17.67 6.41
N ARG A 143 -1.75 -17.51 5.25
CA ARG A 143 -0.32 -17.72 5.04
C ARG A 143 0.48 -16.44 5.30
N TYR A 144 0.52 -16.00 6.55
CA TYR A 144 1.12 -14.72 6.94
C TYR A 144 2.62 -14.64 6.65
N SER A 145 3.42 -15.61 7.10
CA SER A 145 4.87 -15.62 6.78
C SER A 145 5.15 -15.50 5.29
N GLN A 146 4.44 -16.28 4.46
CA GLN A 146 4.60 -16.25 3.01
C GLN A 146 4.20 -14.90 2.42
N GLY A 147 3.04 -14.36 2.82
CA GLY A 147 2.59 -13.05 2.36
C GLY A 147 3.52 -11.91 2.77
N ILE A 148 4.10 -11.97 3.98
CA ILE A 148 5.08 -10.98 4.44
C ILE A 148 6.37 -11.10 3.63
N HIS A 149 6.90 -12.31 3.44
CA HIS A 149 8.10 -12.54 2.64
C HIS A 149 7.93 -12.09 1.18
N ARG A 150 6.81 -12.44 0.54
CA ARG A 150 6.51 -11.96 -0.82
C ARG A 150 6.34 -10.44 -0.86
N GLY A 151 5.66 -9.86 0.13
CA GLY A 151 5.51 -8.42 0.27
C GLY A 151 6.86 -7.70 0.37
N VAL A 152 7.78 -8.20 1.17
CA VAL A 152 9.15 -7.68 1.27
C VAL A 152 9.87 -7.76 -0.09
N ASN A 153 9.82 -8.91 -0.77
CA ASN A 153 10.42 -9.05 -2.10
C ASN A 153 9.81 -8.06 -3.12
N GLY A 154 8.49 -7.86 -3.10
CA GLY A 154 7.81 -6.89 -3.95
C GLY A 154 8.22 -5.44 -3.62
N ILE A 155 8.34 -5.09 -2.33
CA ILE A 155 8.85 -3.77 -1.93
C ILE A 155 10.27 -3.55 -2.46
N ILE A 156 11.15 -4.54 -2.34
CA ILE A 156 12.54 -4.43 -2.81
C ILE A 156 12.57 -4.28 -4.33
N ASN A 157 11.89 -5.16 -5.07
CA ASN A 157 12.05 -5.29 -6.51
C ASN A 157 11.16 -4.35 -7.33
N ASP A 158 9.99 -3.96 -6.81
CA ASP A 158 9.02 -3.16 -7.55
C ASP A 158 8.93 -1.71 -7.05
N ILE A 159 9.55 -1.39 -5.92
CA ILE A 159 9.56 -0.04 -5.33
C ILE A 159 10.98 0.47 -5.16
N VAL A 160 11.78 -0.16 -4.28
CA VAL A 160 13.07 0.39 -3.86
C VAL A 160 14.08 0.39 -5.00
N ARG A 161 14.34 -0.76 -5.64
CA ARG A 161 15.33 -0.85 -6.73
C ARG A 161 14.92 0.03 -7.93
N PRO A 162 13.68 -0.02 -8.45
CA PRO A 162 13.27 0.85 -9.55
C PRO A 162 13.35 2.34 -9.20
N TYR A 163 13.04 2.73 -7.96
CA TYR A 163 13.19 4.12 -7.51
C TYR A 163 14.65 4.58 -7.57
N LEU A 164 15.57 3.76 -7.06
CA LEU A 164 17.01 4.07 -7.08
C LEU A 164 17.58 4.10 -8.51
N ASP A 165 17.06 3.28 -9.40
CA ASP A 165 17.41 3.26 -10.82
C ASP A 165 16.81 4.44 -11.61
N GLY A 166 16.03 5.31 -10.96
CA GLY A 166 15.38 6.46 -11.60
C GLY A 166 14.23 6.08 -12.53
N ALA A 167 13.64 4.89 -12.36
CA ALA A 167 12.49 4.47 -13.14
C ALA A 167 11.25 5.33 -12.84
N GLU A 168 10.41 5.54 -13.85
CA GLU A 168 9.10 6.14 -13.61
C GLU A 168 8.21 5.16 -12.83
N PRO A 169 7.48 5.62 -11.80
CA PRO A 169 6.50 4.77 -11.16
C PRO A 169 5.41 4.37 -12.15
N PRO A 170 4.76 3.23 -11.89
CA PRO A 170 3.65 2.75 -12.70
C PRO A 170 2.56 3.81 -12.90
N ARG A 171 2.38 4.21 -14.16
CA ARG A 171 1.26 5.07 -14.58
C ARG A 171 0.04 4.19 -14.85
N ASN A 172 -1.16 4.68 -14.51
CA ASN A 172 -2.37 4.07 -15.05
C ASN A 172 -2.22 4.03 -16.57
N GLY A 173 -2.37 2.85 -17.17
CA GLY A 173 -2.85 2.78 -18.52
C GLY A 173 -4.25 3.40 -18.51
N SER A 174 -4.35 4.71 -18.70
CA SER A 174 -5.46 5.21 -19.50
C SER A 174 -5.48 4.32 -20.72
N GLY A 175 -6.63 3.70 -21.01
CA GLY A 175 -6.80 2.97 -22.26
C GLY A 175 -6.22 3.84 -23.35
N GLY A 176 -5.07 3.41 -23.86
CA GLY A 176 -4.40 4.09 -24.94
C GLY A 176 -5.35 4.01 -26.10
N LEU A 177 -6.14 5.06 -26.28
CA LEU A 177 -6.42 5.52 -27.63
C LEU A 177 -5.03 5.81 -28.18
N TRP A 178 -4.45 4.78 -28.82
CA TRP A 178 -3.40 4.99 -29.80
C TRP A 178 -3.83 6.22 -30.61
N PRO A 179 -2.92 7.16 -30.91
CA PRO A 179 -3.23 8.10 -31.97
C PRO A 179 -3.58 7.22 -33.16
N LEU A 180 -4.82 7.35 -33.65
CA LEU A 180 -5.22 6.91 -34.97
C LEU A 180 -4.28 7.64 -35.94
N LEU A 181 -3.09 7.07 -36.14
CA LEU A 181 -2.45 7.14 -37.43
C LEU A 181 -3.44 6.41 -38.34
N LEU A 182 -4.34 7.19 -38.92
CA LEU A 182 -5.12 6.85 -40.10
C LEU A 182 -4.11 6.58 -41.23
N VAL A 183 -3.38 5.47 -41.13
CA VAL A 183 -2.93 4.76 -42.31
C VAL A 183 -4.16 3.98 -42.73
N THR A 184 -5.01 4.65 -43.51
CA THR A 184 -6.02 3.95 -44.31
C THR A 184 -5.27 3.08 -45.30
N VAL A 185 -4.88 1.89 -44.88
CA VAL A 185 -4.64 0.80 -45.82
C VAL A 185 -6.03 0.49 -46.37
N PRO A 186 -6.30 0.69 -47.68
CA PRO A 186 -7.59 0.32 -48.23
C PRO A 186 -7.65 -1.21 -48.24
N MET A 187 -8.19 -1.80 -47.18
CA MET A 187 -8.60 -3.21 -47.16
C MET A 187 -9.94 -3.32 -47.90
N GLY A 188 -9.92 -2.97 -49.18
CA GLY A 188 -10.98 -3.31 -50.12
C GLY A 188 -10.58 -4.60 -50.82
N LEU A 189 -11.02 -5.75 -50.30
CA LEU A 189 -10.99 -6.98 -51.08
C LEU A 189 -12.11 -6.87 -52.12
N VAL A 190 -11.75 -6.43 -53.33
CA VAL A 190 -12.67 -6.42 -54.46
C VAL A 190 -12.73 -7.84 -55.03
N VAL A 191 -13.74 -8.61 -54.61
CA VAL A 191 -14.14 -9.82 -55.31
C VAL A 191 -15.13 -9.41 -56.40
N ARG A 192 -14.65 -9.29 -57.64
CA ARG A 192 -15.51 -9.11 -58.81
C ARG A 192 -16.00 -10.47 -59.27
N CYS A 193 -17.23 -10.82 -58.90
CA CYS A 193 -17.96 -11.88 -59.57
C CYS A 193 -18.47 -11.34 -60.91
N THR A 194 -18.04 -11.95 -62.02
CA THR A 194 -18.21 -11.38 -63.36
C THR A 194 -19.58 -11.66 -63.98
N ASN A 195 -20.54 -12.27 -63.27
CA ASN A 195 -21.80 -12.67 -63.89
C ASN A 195 -22.99 -12.97 -62.94
N CYS A 196 -23.17 -12.25 -61.83
CA CYS A 196 -24.35 -12.44 -60.97
C CYS A 196 -25.02 -11.09 -60.71
N ASP A 197 -26.25 -10.96 -61.18
CA ASP A 197 -27.05 -9.71 -61.27
C ASP A 197 -27.96 -9.47 -60.06
N ASP A 198 -27.62 -10.00 -58.87
CA ASP A 198 -28.33 -9.66 -57.64
C ASP A 198 -27.42 -9.85 -56.42
N ALA A 199 -27.40 -8.85 -55.55
CA ALA A 199 -26.72 -8.89 -54.25
C ALA A 199 -27.76 -8.63 -53.15
N ASP A 200 -28.07 -9.66 -52.36
CA ASP A 200 -28.90 -9.54 -51.16
C ASP A 200 -27.99 -9.61 -49.92
N GLU A 201 -28.16 -8.67 -48.98
CA GLU A 201 -27.31 -8.52 -47.80
C GLU A 201 -28.16 -8.70 -46.53
N THR A 202 -28.10 -9.89 -45.92
CA THR A 202 -28.77 -10.15 -44.64
C THR A 202 -27.80 -9.99 -43.47
N THR A 203 -28.11 -9.06 -42.56
CA THR A 203 -27.31 -8.81 -41.34
C THR A 203 -27.81 -9.67 -40.18
N TYR A 204 -26.91 -10.43 -39.53
CA TYR A 204 -27.20 -11.11 -38.26
C TYR A 204 -26.54 -10.39 -37.08
N MET A 205 -27.31 -10.14 -36.02
CA MET A 205 -26.83 -9.53 -34.78
C MET A 205 -26.55 -10.60 -33.72
N ILE A 206 -25.29 -10.77 -33.33
CA ILE A 206 -24.89 -11.63 -32.20
C ILE A 206 -24.93 -10.80 -30.91
N ALA A 207 -25.70 -11.23 -29.91
CA ALA A 207 -25.83 -10.52 -28.64
C ALA A 207 -24.53 -10.57 -27.80
N LYS A 208 -24.10 -9.42 -27.27
CA LYS A 208 -22.93 -9.30 -26.38
C LYS A 208 -23.16 -10.03 -25.06
N LEU A 209 -22.25 -10.92 -24.70
CA LEU A 209 -22.16 -11.49 -23.35
C LEU A 209 -21.84 -10.39 -22.33
N ARG A 210 -22.77 -10.19 -21.40
CA ARG A 210 -22.69 -9.24 -20.28
C ARG A 210 -21.70 -9.77 -19.23
N LYS A 211 -20.48 -9.23 -19.18
CA LYS A 211 -19.53 -9.52 -18.09
C LYS A 211 -19.98 -8.83 -16.79
N LYS A 212 -20.06 -9.61 -15.72
CA LYS A 212 -20.30 -9.15 -14.34
C LYS A 212 -19.16 -8.23 -13.90
N THR A 213 -19.51 -7.01 -13.54
CA THR A 213 -18.66 -6.05 -12.83
C THR A 213 -18.32 -6.61 -11.45
N ARG A 214 -17.03 -6.74 -11.13
CA ARG A 214 -16.57 -6.85 -9.74
C ARG A 214 -16.32 -5.43 -9.23
N SER A 215 -16.95 -5.11 -8.10
CA SER A 215 -16.87 -3.81 -7.42
C SER A 215 -15.45 -3.55 -6.91
N SER A 216 -14.88 -2.41 -7.32
CA SER A 216 -13.70 -1.81 -6.70
C SER A 216 -14.09 -1.15 -5.38
N SER A 217 -13.42 -1.51 -4.29
CA SER A 217 -13.52 -0.79 -3.02
C SER A 217 -12.82 0.56 -3.11
N SER A 218 -13.48 1.55 -2.53
CA SER A 218 -13.16 2.98 -2.53
C SER A 218 -11.87 3.29 -1.77
N PHE A 219 -10.96 4.03 -2.40
CA PHE A 219 -9.78 4.61 -1.74
C PHE A 219 -10.10 6.04 -1.32
N GLY A 220 -10.10 6.29 0.00
CA GLY A 220 -10.25 7.61 0.60
C GLY A 220 -8.94 8.40 0.52
N GLY A 221 -8.96 9.55 -0.16
CA GLY A 221 -7.82 10.43 -0.33
C GLY A 221 -7.58 11.34 0.88
N GLY A 222 -6.35 11.30 1.41
CA GLY A 222 -5.81 12.25 2.38
C GLY A 222 -4.58 12.96 1.82
N SER A 223 -4.50 14.27 2.01
CA SER A 223 -3.45 15.13 1.45
C SER A 223 -2.20 15.19 2.36
N SER A 224 -1.14 14.41 2.09
CA SER A 224 0.24 14.66 2.57
C SER A 224 1.25 13.99 1.61
N GLY A 225 2.35 14.67 1.30
CA GLY A 225 3.18 14.49 0.08
C GLY A 225 4.11 13.28 -0.03
N GLY A 226 3.76 12.10 0.50
CA GLY A 226 4.53 10.85 0.34
C GLY A 226 3.64 9.71 -0.17
N GLY A 227 4.25 8.72 -0.82
CA GLY A 227 3.52 7.65 -1.48
C GLY A 227 3.07 6.51 -0.54
N ARG A 228 1.85 5.95 -0.66
CA ARG A 228 1.24 5.02 0.32
C ARG A 228 0.22 4.06 -0.30
N ALA A 229 0.06 2.87 0.29
CA ALA A 229 -1.04 1.96 -0.07
C ALA A 229 -1.55 1.16 1.15
N SER A 230 -2.86 0.92 1.23
CA SER A 230 -3.50 0.09 2.27
C SER A 230 -4.38 -1.01 1.67
N GLY A 231 -4.54 -2.09 2.44
CA GLY A 231 -5.38 -3.24 2.08
C GLY A 231 -6.06 -3.86 3.29
N ARG A 232 -7.13 -4.64 3.05
CA ARG A 232 -7.85 -5.43 4.05
C ARG A 232 -8.10 -6.84 3.54
N TRP A 233 -8.15 -7.83 4.43
CA TRP A 233 -8.39 -9.25 4.11
C TRP A 233 -9.33 -9.95 5.08
#